data_AF-A0A1G0B9I4-F1
#
_entry.id   AF-A0A1G0B9I4-F1
#
_cell.length_a   1.000
_cell.length_b   1.000
_cell.length_c   1.000
_cell.angle_alpha   90.00
_cell.angle_beta   90.00
_cell.angle_gamma   90.00
#
_symmetry.space_group_name_H-M   'P 1'
#
loop_
_entity.id
_entity.type
_entity.pdbx_description
1 polymer ?
#
loop_
_entity_poly.entity_id
_entity_poly.type
_entity_poly.pdbx_seq_one_letter_code
_entity_poly.pdbx_strand_id
1 'polypeptide(L)'
;MPSTTTTQAQLAAIAAGFSGSTEYATLYAGQSNTQIVNNLHLNLFGRAAEPAGLTHWAGRLTAGSETFASLALQLTYSAQGTDAAAIANKVSAANAFTAEINTVLEKAFYHGTVSAASARGWLATVTDSVASLATATSASTLAAAVAAATGFHTQAAAVFDATSAHVFTTDGVTDVGANDITLVGIDTIAGNHLTFA
;
A
#
# COMPACT_ATOMS: atom_id res chain seq x y z
N MET A 1 12.79 -23.51 -9.79
CA MET A 1 12.02 -22.70 -8.82
C MET A 1 10.66 -23.35 -8.67
N PRO A 2 10.19 -23.71 -7.46
CA PRO A 2 8.82 -24.16 -7.32
C PRO A 2 7.92 -22.95 -7.61
N SER A 3 7.11 -23.05 -8.66
CA SER A 3 6.01 -22.13 -8.92
C SER A 3 5.03 -22.29 -7.76
N THR A 4 5.06 -21.37 -6.79
CA THR A 4 4.04 -21.30 -5.74
C THR A 4 2.77 -20.75 -6.37
N THR A 5 2.08 -21.56 -7.17
CA THR A 5 0.73 -21.23 -7.64
C THR A 5 -0.15 -21.13 -6.40
N THR A 6 -0.39 -19.90 -5.94
CA THR A 6 -1.32 -19.62 -4.84
C THR A 6 -2.66 -20.25 -5.20
N THR A 7 -3.08 -21.23 -4.41
CA THR A 7 -4.32 -21.96 -4.64
C THR A 7 -5.52 -21.03 -4.50
N GLN A 8 -6.63 -21.42 -5.13
CA GLN A 8 -7.93 -20.78 -4.95
C GLN A 8 -8.29 -20.56 -3.46
N ALA A 9 -8.03 -21.57 -2.63
CA ALA A 9 -8.31 -21.50 -1.20
C ALA A 9 -7.45 -20.44 -0.49
N GLN A 10 -6.18 -20.32 -0.87
CA GLN A 10 -5.29 -19.30 -0.32
C GLN A 10 -5.72 -17.88 -0.73
N LEU A 11 -6.14 -17.68 -1.99
CA LEU A 11 -6.67 -16.38 -2.43
C LEU A 11 -7.97 -16.01 -1.73
N ALA A 12 -8.86 -16.98 -1.49
CA ALA A 12 -10.09 -16.76 -0.72
C ALA A 12 -9.79 -16.40 0.74
N ALA A 13 -8.81 -17.08 1.37
CA ALA A 13 -8.39 -16.78 2.74
C ALA A 13 -7.78 -15.38 2.85
N ILE A 14 -6.95 -14.98 1.88
CA ILE A 14 -6.38 -13.63 1.79
C ILE A 14 -7.50 -12.59 1.65
N ALA A 15 -8.44 -12.80 0.72
CA ALA A 15 -9.57 -11.90 0.49
C ALA A 15 -10.47 -11.76 1.74
N ALA A 16 -10.72 -12.86 2.45
CA ALA A 16 -11.47 -12.84 3.70
C ALA A 16 -10.72 -12.07 4.81
N GLY A 17 -9.39 -12.24 4.90
CA GLY A 17 -8.54 -11.48 5.81
C GLY A 17 -8.63 -9.97 5.57
N PHE A 18 -8.66 -9.55 4.30
CA PHE A 18 -8.85 -8.13 3.96
C PHE A 18 -10.21 -7.61 4.44
N SER A 19 -11.31 -8.33 4.20
CA SER A 19 -12.65 -7.92 4.66
C SER A 19 -12.78 -7.86 6.19
N GLY A 20 -11.96 -8.59 6.93
CA GLY A 20 -11.91 -8.54 8.40
C GLY A 20 -10.96 -7.49 8.97
N SER A 21 -10.23 -6.74 8.13
CA SER A 21 -9.21 -5.79 8.57
C SER A 21 -9.80 -4.45 9.03
N THR A 22 -9.11 -3.77 9.95
CA THR A 22 -9.41 -2.38 10.34
C THR A 22 -9.43 -1.45 9.13
N GLU A 23 -8.52 -1.70 8.18
CA GLU A 23 -8.42 -0.95 6.95
C GLU A 23 -9.66 -1.05 6.08
N TYR A 24 -10.21 -2.24 5.90
CA TYR A 24 -11.47 -2.41 5.18
C TYR A 24 -12.60 -1.64 5.86
N ALA A 25 -12.70 -1.72 7.18
CA ALA A 25 -13.70 -0.97 7.93
C ALA A 25 -13.53 0.54 7.72
N THR A 26 -12.30 1.07 7.77
CA THR A 26 -12.04 2.50 7.52
C THR A 26 -12.37 2.92 6.09
N LEU A 27 -11.99 2.12 5.09
CA LEU A 27 -12.17 2.48 3.69
C LEU A 27 -13.63 2.42 3.25
N TYR A 28 -14.38 1.42 3.71
CA TYR A 28 -15.72 1.13 3.19
C TYR A 28 -16.85 1.47 4.17
N ALA A 29 -16.56 1.98 5.37
CA ALA A 29 -17.57 2.47 6.29
C ALA A 29 -18.49 3.52 5.65
N GLY A 30 -19.80 3.32 5.78
CA GLY A 30 -20.81 4.23 5.26
C GLY A 30 -20.97 4.25 3.73
N GLN A 31 -20.19 3.44 2.99
CA GLN A 31 -20.34 3.34 1.54
C GLN A 31 -21.55 2.49 1.14
N SER A 32 -22.22 2.87 0.06
CA SER A 32 -23.22 2.03 -0.59
C SER A 32 -22.57 0.85 -1.30
N ASN A 33 -23.36 -0.19 -1.57
CA ASN A 33 -22.90 -1.34 -2.36
C ASN A 33 -22.42 -0.94 -3.77
N THR A 34 -23.00 0.09 -4.38
CA THR A 34 -22.51 0.62 -5.65
C THR A 34 -21.15 1.31 -5.51
N GLN A 35 -20.92 2.09 -4.45
CA GLN A 35 -19.61 2.69 -4.18
C GLN A 35 -18.55 1.61 -3.93
N ILE A 36 -18.88 0.58 -3.15
CA ILE A 36 -18.00 -0.57 -2.89
C ILE A 36 -17.60 -1.26 -4.20
N VAL A 37 -18.56 -1.60 -5.05
CA VAL A 37 -18.30 -2.28 -6.34
C VAL A 37 -17.43 -1.41 -7.26
N ASN A 38 -17.71 -0.10 -7.31
CA ASN A 38 -16.92 0.80 -8.15
C ASN A 38 -15.48 0.94 -7.63
N ASN A 39 -15.30 1.04 -6.32
CA ASN A 39 -13.97 1.09 -5.71
C ASN A 39 -13.20 -0.22 -5.94
N LEU A 40 -13.86 -1.38 -5.92
CA LEU A 40 -13.23 -2.64 -6.31
C LEU A 40 -12.73 -2.61 -7.76
N HIS A 41 -13.51 -2.09 -8.70
CA HIS A 41 -13.07 -1.96 -10.10
C HIS A 41 -11.88 -0.99 -10.24
N LEU A 42 -11.91 0.15 -9.54
CA LEU A 42 -10.79 1.09 -9.55
C LEU A 42 -9.51 0.47 -8.98
N ASN A 43 -9.64 -0.25 -7.86
CA ASN A 43 -8.49 -0.89 -7.21
C ASN A 43 -7.89 -2.01 -8.06
N LEU A 44 -8.75 -2.87 -8.64
CA LEU A 44 -8.32 -4.04 -9.42
C LEU A 44 -7.90 -3.68 -10.84
N PHE A 45 -8.65 -2.81 -11.52
CA PHE A 45 -8.55 -2.58 -12.95
C PHE A 45 -8.10 -1.17 -13.33
N GLY A 46 -8.09 -0.22 -12.39
CA GLY A 46 -7.77 1.17 -12.67
C GLY A 46 -8.86 1.92 -13.44
N ARG A 47 -10.08 1.37 -13.50
CA ARG A 47 -11.23 1.96 -14.20
C ARG A 47 -12.52 1.78 -13.41
N ALA A 48 -13.52 2.61 -13.70
CA ALA A 48 -14.84 2.49 -13.11
C ALA A 48 -15.58 1.22 -13.61
N ALA A 49 -16.50 0.74 -12.78
CA ALA A 49 -17.40 -0.34 -13.17
C ALA A 49 -18.38 0.14 -14.26
N GLU A 50 -18.67 -0.71 -15.23
CA GLU A 50 -19.72 -0.42 -16.22
C GLU A 50 -21.10 -0.41 -15.55
N PRO A 51 -22.06 0.43 -16.00
CA PRO A 51 -23.35 0.60 -15.32
C PRO A 51 -24.12 -0.71 -15.08
N ALA A 52 -24.11 -1.62 -16.05
CA ALA A 52 -24.77 -2.92 -15.95
C ALA A 52 -24.09 -3.82 -14.90
N GLY A 53 -22.76 -3.92 -14.94
CA GLY A 53 -21.97 -4.67 -13.95
C GLY A 53 -22.11 -4.09 -12.55
N LEU A 54 -22.06 -2.76 -12.44
CA LEU A 54 -22.23 -2.04 -11.17
C LEU A 54 -23.57 -2.39 -10.51
N THR A 55 -24.66 -2.34 -11.28
CA THR A 55 -26.00 -2.68 -10.79
C THR A 55 -26.11 -4.15 -10.41
N HIS A 56 -25.57 -5.05 -11.24
CA HIS A 56 -25.58 -6.48 -10.99
C HIS A 56 -24.86 -6.84 -9.68
N TRP A 57 -23.61 -6.42 -9.53
CA TRP A 57 -22.80 -6.76 -8.36
C TRP A 57 -23.32 -6.09 -7.09
N ALA A 58 -23.78 -4.83 -7.18
CA ALA A 58 -24.38 -4.17 -6.02
C ALA A 58 -25.66 -4.88 -5.56
N GLY A 59 -26.48 -5.39 -6.49
CA GLY A 59 -27.64 -6.22 -6.17
C GLY A 59 -27.26 -7.51 -5.45
N ARG A 60 -26.17 -8.17 -5.85
CA ARG A 60 -25.68 -9.39 -5.19
C ARG A 60 -25.14 -9.14 -3.78
N LEU A 61 -24.47 -8.00 -3.56
CA LEU A 61 -24.07 -7.56 -2.22
C LEU A 61 -25.29 -7.26 -1.35
N THR A 62 -26.31 -6.57 -1.89
CA THR A 62 -27.55 -6.26 -1.15
C THR A 62 -28.31 -7.53 -0.77
N ALA A 63 -28.33 -8.54 -1.64
CA ALA A 63 -28.97 -9.82 -1.38
C ALA A 63 -28.18 -10.74 -0.43
N GLY A 64 -26.93 -10.39 -0.09
CA GLY A 64 -26.03 -11.25 0.68
C GLY A 64 -25.55 -12.50 -0.07
N SER A 65 -25.87 -12.63 -1.37
CA SER A 65 -25.37 -13.71 -2.23
C SER A 65 -23.89 -13.57 -2.57
N GLU A 66 -23.32 -12.38 -2.35
CA GLU A 66 -21.90 -12.09 -2.45
C GLU A 66 -21.45 -11.30 -1.22
N THR A 67 -20.21 -11.55 -0.82
CA THR A 67 -19.46 -10.73 0.14
C THR A 67 -18.48 -9.86 -0.62
N PHE A 68 -17.87 -8.88 0.06
CA PHE A 68 -16.75 -8.14 -0.54
C PHE A 68 -15.63 -9.07 -1.03
N ALA A 69 -15.22 -10.02 -0.19
CA ALA A 69 -14.14 -10.96 -0.50
C ALA A 69 -14.47 -11.83 -1.72
N SER A 70 -15.66 -12.42 -1.75
CA SER A 70 -16.07 -13.29 -2.86
C SER A 70 -16.31 -12.51 -4.16
N LEU A 71 -16.80 -11.27 -4.08
CA LEU A 71 -16.88 -10.36 -5.23
C LEU A 71 -15.49 -10.02 -5.79
N ALA A 72 -14.56 -9.58 -4.95
CA ALA A 72 -13.19 -9.23 -5.38
C ALA A 72 -12.51 -10.42 -6.07
N LEU A 73 -12.71 -11.61 -5.50
CA LEU A 73 -12.22 -12.86 -6.04
C LEU A 73 -12.84 -13.19 -7.40
N GLN A 74 -14.17 -13.08 -7.52
CA GLN A 74 -14.87 -13.36 -8.77
C GLN A 74 -14.47 -12.38 -9.87
N LEU A 75 -14.35 -11.08 -9.56
CA LEU A 75 -13.86 -10.06 -10.49
C LEU A 75 -12.45 -10.40 -10.99
N THR A 76 -11.57 -10.85 -10.08
CA THR A 76 -10.20 -11.24 -10.42
C THR A 76 -10.16 -12.43 -11.38
N TYR A 77 -11.02 -13.44 -11.19
CA TYR A 77 -11.06 -14.61 -12.08
C TYR A 77 -11.75 -14.39 -13.41
N SER A 78 -12.78 -13.54 -13.43
CA SER A 78 -13.50 -13.22 -14.66
C SER A 78 -12.80 -12.16 -15.51
N ALA A 79 -11.71 -11.57 -15.02
CA ALA A 79 -10.98 -10.51 -15.69
C ALA A 79 -10.41 -10.99 -17.03
N GLN A 80 -10.58 -10.18 -18.06
CA GLN A 80 -10.14 -10.44 -19.43
C GLN A 80 -9.60 -9.17 -20.07
N GLY A 81 -8.90 -9.28 -21.20
CA GLY A 81 -8.38 -8.12 -21.93
C GLY A 81 -7.53 -7.20 -21.05
N THR A 82 -7.86 -5.90 -21.03
CA THR A 82 -7.15 -4.89 -20.24
C THR A 82 -7.28 -5.10 -18.73
N ASP A 83 -8.39 -5.69 -18.25
CA ASP A 83 -8.56 -5.98 -16.82
C ASP A 83 -7.59 -7.07 -16.34
N ALA A 84 -7.41 -8.11 -17.17
CA ALA A 84 -6.44 -9.17 -16.89
C ALA A 84 -5.01 -8.61 -16.92
N ALA A 85 -4.70 -7.71 -17.86
CA ALA A 85 -3.42 -7.01 -17.90
C ALA A 85 -3.18 -6.13 -16.66
N ALA A 86 -4.20 -5.38 -16.21
CA ALA A 86 -4.10 -4.56 -15.00
C ALA A 86 -3.81 -5.40 -13.76
N ILE A 87 -4.50 -6.54 -13.58
CA ILE A 87 -4.23 -7.47 -12.48
C ILE A 87 -2.80 -8.02 -12.58
N ALA A 88 -2.39 -8.50 -13.76
CA ALA A 88 -1.05 -9.07 -13.94
C ALA A 88 0.05 -8.04 -13.62
N ASN A 89 -0.12 -6.79 -14.06
CA ASN A 89 0.82 -5.71 -13.76
C ASN A 89 0.85 -5.39 -12.27
N LYS A 90 -0.32 -5.26 -11.61
CA LYS A 90 -0.40 -5.01 -10.16
C LYS A 90 0.22 -6.15 -9.35
N VAL A 91 0.04 -7.40 -9.75
CA VAL A 91 0.69 -8.55 -9.10
C VAL A 91 2.20 -8.49 -9.27
N SER A 92 2.69 -8.20 -10.47
CA SER A 92 4.13 -8.05 -10.74
C SER A 92 4.74 -6.93 -9.89
N ALA A 93 4.08 -5.77 -9.84
CA ALA A 93 4.48 -4.65 -9.01
C ALA A 93 4.48 -5.04 -7.50
N ALA A 94 3.39 -5.61 -6.99
CA ALA A 94 3.28 -6.01 -5.59
C ALA A 94 4.38 -7.01 -5.18
N ASN A 95 4.76 -7.93 -6.07
CA ASN A 95 5.87 -8.84 -5.84
C ASN A 95 7.22 -8.10 -5.76
N ALA A 96 7.46 -7.14 -6.66
CA ALA A 96 8.66 -6.31 -6.63
C ALA A 96 8.75 -5.49 -5.34
N PHE A 97 7.64 -4.85 -4.94
CA PHE A 97 7.55 -4.09 -3.68
C PHE A 97 7.83 -4.97 -2.46
N THR A 98 7.23 -6.17 -2.42
CA THR A 98 7.45 -7.12 -1.31
C THR A 98 8.90 -7.60 -1.26
N ALA A 99 9.56 -7.77 -2.42
CA ALA A 99 10.97 -8.16 -2.49
C ALA A 99 11.92 -7.06 -2.00
N GLU A 100 11.52 -5.79 -2.14
CA GLU A 100 12.30 -4.64 -1.66
C GLU A 100 12.14 -4.40 -0.14
N ILE A 101 11.09 -4.93 0.51
CA ILE A 101 11.00 -4.98 1.98
C ILE A 101 11.94 -6.08 2.50
N ASN A 102 13.24 -5.81 2.47
CA ASN A 102 14.28 -6.83 2.68
C ASN A 102 15.17 -6.56 3.90
N THR A 103 15.23 -5.32 4.38
CA THR A 103 16.01 -4.97 5.57
C THR A 103 15.26 -5.29 6.87
N VAL A 104 16.01 -5.38 7.98
CA VAL A 104 15.42 -5.58 9.32
C VAL A 104 14.50 -4.42 9.70
N LEU A 105 14.89 -3.19 9.35
CA LEU A 105 14.13 -1.99 9.67
C LEU A 105 12.83 -1.90 8.85
N GLU A 106 12.89 -2.07 7.52
CA GLU A 106 11.67 -2.04 6.68
C GLU A 106 10.64 -3.07 7.15
N LYS A 107 11.08 -4.29 7.50
CA LYS A 107 10.19 -5.34 8.02
C LYS A 107 9.58 -4.97 9.37
N ALA A 108 10.30 -4.26 10.22
CA ALA A 108 9.79 -3.81 11.51
C ALA A 108 8.74 -2.69 11.35
N PHE A 109 8.95 -1.78 10.40
CA PHE A 109 8.12 -0.59 10.22
C PHE A 109 6.98 -0.73 9.21
N TYR A 110 6.97 -1.77 8.36
CA TYR A 110 5.86 -2.04 7.46
C TYR A 110 4.68 -2.68 8.21
N HIS A 111 3.82 -1.86 8.83
CA HIS A 111 2.63 -2.35 9.52
C HIS A 111 1.53 -1.29 9.63
N GLY A 112 0.30 -1.76 9.87
CA GLY A 112 -0.84 -0.88 10.11
C GLY A 112 -1.40 -0.18 8.87
N THR A 113 -2.34 0.72 9.10
CA THR A 113 -3.16 1.34 8.04
C THR A 113 -2.40 2.40 7.25
N VAL A 114 -1.40 3.07 7.84
CA VAL A 114 -0.59 4.09 7.15
C VAL A 114 0.29 3.43 6.08
N SER A 115 1.06 2.41 6.43
CA SER A 115 1.88 1.65 5.48
C SER A 115 1.04 1.08 4.34
N ALA A 116 -0.11 0.50 4.67
CA ALA A 116 -1.01 -0.07 3.70
C ALA A 116 -1.63 1.01 2.78
N ALA A 117 -1.98 2.19 3.31
CA ALA A 117 -2.45 3.32 2.51
C ALA A 117 -1.39 3.83 1.53
N SER A 118 -0.14 3.98 1.98
CA SER A 118 1.00 4.32 1.10
C SER A 118 1.20 3.29 -0.01
N ALA A 119 1.22 2.00 0.34
CA ALA A 119 1.37 0.91 -0.62
C ALA A 119 0.21 0.87 -1.64
N ARG A 120 -1.02 1.10 -1.21
CA ARG A 120 -2.18 1.23 -2.12
C ARG A 120 -2.07 2.44 -3.03
N GLY A 121 -1.65 3.59 -2.51
CA GLY A 121 -1.47 4.81 -3.30
C GLY A 121 -0.48 4.58 -4.44
N TRP A 122 0.65 3.94 -4.15
CA TRP A 122 1.61 3.53 -5.17
C TRP A 122 1.03 2.51 -6.15
N LEU A 123 0.38 1.44 -5.67
CA LEU A 123 -0.17 0.39 -6.52
C LEU A 123 -1.33 0.88 -7.42
N ALA A 124 -2.02 1.95 -7.02
CA ALA A 124 -3.05 2.59 -7.84
C ALA A 124 -2.47 3.25 -9.10
N THR A 125 -1.17 3.59 -9.12
CA THR A 125 -0.49 4.12 -10.31
C THR A 125 -0.23 3.06 -11.38
N VAL A 126 -0.30 1.78 -11.02
CA VAL A 126 -0.14 0.65 -11.92
C VAL A 126 -1.47 0.32 -12.59
N THR A 127 -1.52 0.44 -13.91
CA THR A 127 -2.71 0.17 -14.75
C THR A 127 -2.45 -1.02 -15.68
N ASP A 128 -3.32 -1.22 -16.66
CA ASP A 128 -3.17 -2.18 -17.76
C ASP A 128 -1.98 -1.89 -18.70
N SER A 129 -1.45 -0.66 -18.68
CA SER A 129 -0.33 -0.26 -19.55
C SER A 129 1.01 -0.75 -19.02
N VAL A 130 1.81 -1.38 -19.89
CA VAL A 130 3.18 -1.82 -19.59
C VAL A 130 4.10 -0.68 -19.14
N ALA A 131 3.85 0.56 -19.61
CA ALA A 131 4.63 1.73 -19.21
C ALA A 131 4.38 2.12 -17.74
N SER A 132 3.15 1.93 -17.24
CA SER A 132 2.82 2.17 -15.84
C SER A 132 3.56 1.21 -14.92
N LEU A 133 3.63 -0.08 -15.30
CA LEU A 133 4.40 -1.10 -14.59
C LEU A 133 5.89 -0.76 -14.60
N ALA A 134 6.46 -0.45 -15.77
CA ALA A 134 7.88 -0.13 -15.89
C ALA A 134 8.27 1.10 -15.06
N THR A 135 7.41 2.11 -15.00
CA THR A 135 7.61 3.30 -14.15
C THR A 135 7.54 2.92 -12.68
N ALA A 136 6.49 2.22 -12.25
CA ALA A 136 6.31 1.84 -10.85
C ALA A 136 7.40 0.92 -10.30
N THR A 137 8.01 0.09 -11.17
CA THR A 137 9.07 -0.86 -10.83
C THR A 137 10.48 -0.37 -11.16
N SER A 138 10.64 0.88 -11.63
CA SER A 138 11.96 1.49 -11.76
C SER A 138 12.60 1.63 -10.38
N ALA A 139 13.91 1.39 -10.28
CA ALA A 139 14.62 1.31 -8.99
C ALA A 139 14.34 2.51 -8.06
N SER A 140 14.35 3.74 -8.60
CA SER A 140 14.07 4.95 -7.82
C SER A 140 12.63 5.04 -7.32
N THR A 141 11.65 4.74 -8.17
CA THR A 141 10.22 4.79 -7.82
C THR A 141 9.85 3.69 -6.83
N LEU A 142 10.40 2.49 -7.02
CA LEU A 142 10.15 1.36 -6.12
C LEU A 142 10.76 1.59 -4.73
N ALA A 143 12.01 2.09 -4.68
CA ALA A 143 12.65 2.48 -3.42
C ALA A 143 11.86 3.57 -2.71
N ALA A 144 11.42 4.62 -3.42
CA ALA A 144 10.61 5.68 -2.85
C ALA A 144 9.26 5.16 -2.31
N ALA A 145 8.64 4.20 -2.99
CA ALA A 145 7.39 3.59 -2.55
C ALA A 145 7.55 2.78 -1.25
N VAL A 146 8.60 1.95 -1.15
CA VAL A 146 8.91 1.20 0.07
C VAL A 146 9.19 2.16 1.21
N ALA A 147 10.04 3.16 0.95
CA ALA A 147 10.42 4.15 1.94
C ALA A 147 9.16 4.88 2.49
N ALA A 148 8.29 5.37 1.60
CA ALA A 148 7.02 6.00 1.98
C ALA A 148 6.06 5.07 2.74
N ALA A 149 6.11 3.76 2.49
CA ALA A 149 5.29 2.79 3.21
C ALA A 149 5.86 2.42 4.59
N THR A 150 7.17 2.51 4.78
CA THR A 150 7.85 2.20 6.05
C THR A 150 8.13 3.44 6.90
N GLY A 151 7.71 4.63 6.46
CA GLY A 151 8.02 5.90 7.14
C GLY A 151 9.48 6.33 6.99
N PHE A 152 10.24 5.70 6.09
CA PHE A 152 11.56 6.19 5.70
C PHE A 152 11.37 7.18 4.58
N HIS A 153 11.68 8.46 4.77
CA HIS A 153 11.87 9.33 3.62
C HIS A 153 13.34 9.19 3.24
N THR A 154 13.62 8.69 2.02
CA THR A 154 14.95 8.81 1.43
C THR A 154 15.22 10.30 1.24
N GLN A 155 15.77 10.94 2.26
CA GLN A 155 16.34 12.26 2.08
C GLN A 155 17.53 12.07 1.15
N ALA A 156 17.52 12.76 0.00
CA ALA A 156 18.76 12.96 -0.74
C ALA A 156 19.82 13.39 0.27
N ALA A 157 21.05 12.89 0.14
CA ALA A 157 22.15 13.28 1.01
C ALA A 157 22.29 14.81 0.98
N ALA A 158 21.60 15.48 1.90
CA ALA A 158 21.77 16.89 2.14
C ALA A 158 23.16 16.98 2.75
N VAL A 159 24.05 17.72 2.10
CA VAL A 159 25.24 18.21 2.77
C VAL A 159 24.70 19.09 3.90
N PHE A 160 24.64 18.55 5.11
CA PHE A 160 24.23 19.28 6.29
C PHE A 160 25.33 20.31 6.58
N ASP A 161 25.06 21.56 6.23
CA ASP A 161 25.86 22.67 6.68
C ASP A 161 25.56 22.89 8.16
N ALA A 162 26.58 22.71 9.01
CA ALA A 162 26.49 22.86 10.46
C ALA A 162 26.06 24.26 10.93
N THR A 163 25.91 25.23 10.03
CA THR A 163 25.44 26.59 10.35
C THR A 163 23.93 26.79 10.20
N SER A 164 23.19 25.81 9.67
CA SER A 164 21.73 25.91 9.50
C SER A 164 20.96 25.05 10.50
N ALA A 165 19.98 25.66 11.18
CA ALA A 165 19.03 24.92 11.99
C ALA A 165 18.15 24.04 11.09
N HIS A 166 18.28 22.72 11.21
CA HIS A 166 17.47 21.76 10.49
C HIS A 166 16.38 21.21 11.41
N VAL A 167 15.11 21.45 11.07
CA VAL A 167 13.97 20.86 11.76
C VAL A 167 13.69 19.50 11.13
N PHE A 168 13.98 18.42 11.86
CA PHE A 168 13.50 17.09 11.51
C PHE A 168 12.06 16.98 12.00
N THR A 169 11.09 17.27 11.13
CA THR A 169 9.71 16.86 11.40
C THR A 169 9.63 15.37 11.08
N THR A 170 9.45 14.54 12.11
CA THR A 170 8.95 13.17 11.95
C THR A 170 7.54 13.28 11.38
N ASP A 171 7.43 13.17 10.06
CA ASP A 171 6.15 13.07 9.38
C ASP A 171 5.36 11.88 9.98
N GLY A 172 4.28 12.19 10.71
CA GLY A 172 3.19 11.26 10.99
C GLY A 172 3.26 10.33 12.22
N VAL A 173 4.17 10.50 13.19
CA VAL A 173 4.18 9.66 14.40
C VAL A 173 3.34 10.30 15.51
N THR A 174 2.12 9.81 15.73
CA THR A 174 1.25 10.22 16.87
C THR A 174 1.45 9.39 18.14
N ASP A 175 2.51 8.58 18.23
CA ASP A 175 2.82 7.83 19.45
C ASP A 175 4.33 7.86 19.70
N VAL A 176 4.77 8.86 20.47
CA VAL A 176 6.14 8.91 20.99
C VAL A 176 6.15 8.19 22.33
N GLY A 177 6.49 6.90 22.28
CA GLY A 177 6.75 6.11 23.49
C GLY A 177 7.96 6.65 24.26
N ALA A 178 8.05 6.33 25.55
CA ALA A 178 9.01 6.89 26.51
C ALA A 178 10.53 6.68 26.21
N ASN A 179 10.88 6.17 25.03
CA ASN A 179 12.25 5.95 24.57
C ASN A 179 12.65 6.85 23.39
N ASP A 180 11.80 7.81 23.01
CA ASP A 180 12.12 8.73 21.95
C ASP A 180 13.11 9.80 22.41
N ILE A 181 14.11 10.03 21.56
CA ILE A 181 15.09 11.10 21.75
C ILE A 181 14.41 12.43 21.44
N THR A 182 14.00 13.14 22.49
CA THR A 182 13.63 14.55 22.40
C THR A 182 14.90 15.40 22.44
N LEU A 183 15.34 15.90 21.29
CA LEU A 183 16.40 16.93 21.22
C LEU A 183 15.80 18.27 21.67
N VAL A 184 15.97 18.60 22.95
CA VAL A 184 15.53 19.88 23.52
C VAL A 184 16.71 20.84 23.53
N GLY A 185 16.84 21.65 22.49
CA GLY A 185 17.90 22.67 22.35
C GLY A 185 18.99 22.31 21.34
N ILE A 186 19.94 23.24 21.14
CA ILE A 186 21.10 23.11 20.24
C ILE A 186 22.09 22.06 20.77
N ASP A 187 21.70 20.79 20.67
CA ASP A 187 22.58 19.67 20.95
C ASP A 187 23.51 19.45 19.73
N THR A 188 24.82 19.45 19.96
CA THR A 188 25.82 19.32 18.90
C THR A 188 26.38 17.90 18.90
N ILE A 189 26.06 17.12 17.88
CA ILE A 189 26.60 15.76 17.73
C ILE A 189 28.02 15.84 17.17
N ALA A 190 29.03 15.84 18.05
CA ALA A 190 30.43 15.71 17.66
C ALA A 190 30.95 14.31 18.06
N GLY A 191 30.94 13.38 17.11
CA GLY A 191 31.41 12.01 17.34
C GLY A 191 30.47 11.16 18.21
N ASN A 192 30.86 9.91 18.47
CA ASN A 192 30.02 8.85 19.02
C ASN A 192 29.70 8.99 20.54
N HIS A 193 29.56 10.22 21.04
CA HIS A 193 29.19 10.48 22.41
C HIS A 193 28.31 11.74 22.49
N LEU A 194 27.12 11.59 23.07
CA LEU A 194 26.24 12.70 23.43
C LEU A 194 26.70 13.24 24.80
N THR A 195 26.84 14.55 24.93
CA THR A 195 27.07 15.22 26.22
C THR A 195 26.02 16.28 26.44
N PHE A 196 25.18 16.07 27.47
CA PHE A 196 24.14 17.00 27.88
C PHE A 196 24.75 18.19 28.64
N ALA A 197 24.33 19.42 28.32
CA ALA A 197 24.60 20.63 29.10
C ALA A 197 23.35 21.03 29.91
#